data_AF-A0A1M5H653-F1
#
_entry.id   AF-A0A1M5H653-F1
#
_cell.length_a   1.000
_cell.length_b   1.000
_cell.length_c   1.000
_cell.angle_alpha   90.00
_cell.angle_beta   90.00
_cell.angle_gamma   90.00
#
_symmetry.space_group_name_H-M   'P 1'
#
loop_
_entity.id
_entity.type
_entity.pdbx_description
1 polymer ?
#
loop_
_entity_poly.entity_id
_entity_poly.type
_entity_poly.pdbx_seq_one_letter_code
_entity_poly.pdbx_strand_id
1 'polypeptide(L)' 'MSRTASLLVSSLRKIVSSVLTFLGPSWDGPRRAYQPHRYYMRGPGPKWREKHLLDRTPASGT' A
#
# COMPACT_ATOMS: atom_id res chain seq x y z
N MET A 1 28.69 17.74 -35.06
CA MET A 1 28.16 17.42 -33.72
C MET A 1 29.03 16.34 -33.09
N SER A 2 29.65 16.64 -31.94
CA SER A 2 30.71 15.82 -31.36
C SER A 2 30.20 14.49 -30.79
N ARG A 3 30.72 13.37 -31.30
CA ARG A 3 30.35 11.99 -30.92
C ARG A 3 30.44 11.73 -29.41
N THR A 4 31.38 12.38 -28.74
CA THR A 4 31.58 12.33 -27.28
C THR A 4 30.42 12.97 -26.51
N ALA A 5 29.87 14.09 -27.00
CA ALA A 5 28.70 14.73 -26.41
C ALA A 5 27.46 13.84 -26.53
N SER A 6 27.28 13.17 -27.67
CA SER A 6 26.19 12.21 -27.86
C SER A 6 26.29 11.02 -26.91
N LEU A 7 27.50 10.50 -26.67
CA LEU A 7 27.73 9.43 -25.71
C LEU A 7 27.38 9.88 -24.28
N LEU A 8 27.83 11.07 -23.86
CA LEU A 8 27.52 11.63 -22.54
C LEU A 8 26.02 11.81 -22.33
N VAL A 9 25.31 12.38 -23.31
CA VAL A 9 23.86 12.56 -23.25
C VAL A 9 23.13 11.21 -23.19
N SER A 10 23.58 10.23 -23.98
CA SER A 10 22.98 8.88 -23.97
C SER A 10 23.19 8.16 -22.65
N SER A 11 24.37 8.29 -22.05
CA SER A 11 24.70 7.73 -20.73
C SER A 11 23.86 8.39 -19.64
N LEU A 12 23.76 9.74 -19.66
CA LEU A 12 22.96 10.48 -18.70
C LEU A 12 21.49 10.07 -18.78
N ARG A 13 20.93 9.93 -19.98
CA ARG A 13 19.54 9.49 -20.17
C ARG A 13 19.28 8.09 -19.61
N LYS A 14 20.23 7.17 -19.78
CA LYS A 14 20.15 5.81 -19.22
C LYS A 14 20.16 5.83 -17.69
N ILE A 15 21.08 6.61 -17.09
CA ILE A 15 21.17 6.77 -15.64
C ILE A 15 19.86 7.34 -15.09
N VAL A 16 19.37 8.44 -15.67
CA VAL A 16 18.12 9.09 -15.25
C VAL A 16 16.93 8.13 -15.35
N SER A 17 16.83 7.38 -16.46
CA SER A 17 15.75 6.41 -16.64
C SER A 17 15.83 5.28 -15.60
N SER A 18 17.03 4.76 -15.32
CA SER A 18 17.25 3.72 -14.32
C SER A 18 16.85 4.17 -12.92
N VAL A 19 17.22 5.40 -12.55
CA VAL A 19 16.87 6.01 -11.25
C VAL A 19 15.35 6.19 -11.16
N LEU A 20 14.71 6.74 -12.20
CA LEU A 20 13.26 6.90 -12.25
C LEU A 20 12.50 5.58 -12.17
N THR A 21 12.99 4.51 -12.80
CA THR A 21 12.34 3.18 -12.70
C THR A 21 12.59 2.49 -11.37
N PHE A 22 13.70 2.78 -10.69
CA PHE A 22 14.00 2.21 -9.38
C PHE A 22 13.22 2.91 -8.27
N LEU A 23 13.10 4.23 -8.33
CA LEU A 23 12.42 5.05 -7.33
C LEU A 23 10.94 5.32 -7.64
N GLY A 24 10.55 5.26 -8.90
CA GLY A 24 9.18 5.52 -9.38
C GLY A 24 8.10 4.56 -8.84
N PRO A 25 8.36 3.24 -8.68
CA PRO A 25 7.37 2.31 -8.14
C PRO A 25 6.99 2.60 -6.68
N SER A 26 7.80 3.36 -5.95
CA SER A 26 7.51 3.81 -4.58
C SER A 26 6.50 4.98 -4.56
N TRP A 27 6.37 5.71 -5.66
CA TRP A 27 5.64 6.99 -5.73
C TRP A 27 4.38 6.97 -6.60
N ASP A 28 4.13 5.90 -7.37
CA ASP A 28 2.84 5.69 -8.05
C ASP A 28 1.79 5.39 -6.97
N GLY A 29 1.19 6.45 -6.45
CA GLY A 29 0.39 6.55 -5.23
C GLY A 29 -0.80 5.58 -5.11
N PRO A 30 -2.02 6.03 -4.77
CA PRO A 30 -3.01 5.25 -4.02
C PRO A 30 -3.70 4.12 -4.80
N ARG A 31 -3.10 3.58 -5.87
CA ARG A 31 -3.66 2.47 -6.66
C ARG A 31 -3.93 1.20 -5.87
N ARG A 32 -3.34 1.06 -4.68
CA ARG A 32 -3.80 0.14 -3.63
C ARG A 32 -3.61 0.73 -2.24
N ALA A 33 -4.09 1.96 -2.01
CA ALA A 33 -4.36 2.33 -0.63
C ALA A 33 -5.21 1.21 -0.01
N TYR A 34 -4.72 0.58 1.05
CA TYR A 34 -5.46 -0.50 1.71
C TYR A 34 -6.84 0.05 2.08
N GLN A 35 -7.89 -0.50 1.47
CA GLN A 35 -9.27 -0.09 1.69
C GLN A 35 -9.89 -1.08 2.68
N PRO A 36 -9.70 -0.88 4.01
CA PRO A 36 -10.20 -1.81 5.00
C PRO A 36 -11.70 -2.06 4.81
N HIS A 37 -12.48 -1.03 4.48
CA HIS A 37 -13.92 -1.14 4.19
C HIS A 37 -14.30 -2.14 3.10
N ARG A 38 -13.39 -2.53 2.18
CA ARG A 38 -13.68 -3.57 1.16
C ARG A 38 -13.39 -4.99 1.63
N TYR A 39 -12.62 -5.15 2.71
CA TYR A 39 -12.19 -6.45 3.24
C TYR A 39 -12.80 -6.72 4.63
N TYR A 40 -13.12 -5.66 5.38
CA TYR A 40 -13.89 -5.65 6.62
C TYR A 40 -15.35 -5.31 6.32
N MET A 41 -16.04 -6.23 5.63
CA MET A 41 -17.50 -6.33 5.66
C MET A 41 -17.92 -7.76 6.00
N ARG A 42 -17.13 -8.42 6.85
CA ARG A 42 -17.64 -9.48 7.69
C ARG A 42 -17.71 -8.86 9.05
N GLY A 43 -18.93 -8.55 9.51
CA GLY A 43 -19.16 -8.18 10.89
C GLY A 43 -18.51 -9.18 11.85
N PRO A 44 -18.58 -8.94 13.15
CA PRO A 44 -17.90 -9.77 14.14
C PRO A 44 -18.04 -11.29 13.87
N GLY A 45 -16.95 -11.91 13.43
CA GLY A 45 -16.91 -13.33 13.12
C GLY A 45 -17.09 -14.20 14.37
N PRO A 46 -17.28 -15.52 14.24
CA PRO A 46 -17.48 -16.41 15.38
C PRO A 46 -16.39 -16.25 16.46
N LYS A 47 -15.12 -16.16 16.06
CA LYS A 47 -13.98 -15.89 16.97
C LYS A 47 -14.01 -14.51 17.63
N TRP A 48 -14.62 -13.50 17.01
CA TRP A 48 -14.81 -12.20 17.65
C TRP A 48 -15.89 -12.31 18.73
N ARG A 49 -16.98 -13.03 18.42
CA ARG A 49 -18.08 -13.24 19.37
C ARG A 49 -17.60 -14.01 20.59
N GLU A 50 -16.83 -15.08 20.42
CA GLU A 50 -16.26 -15.83 21.56
C GLU A 50 -15.46 -14.94 22.52
N LYS A 51 -14.69 -13.97 22.01
CA LYS A 51 -13.90 -13.05 22.84
C LYS A 51 -14.76 -11.99 23.56
N HIS A 52 -15.81 -11.50 22.91
CA HIS A 52 -16.62 -10.38 23.42
C HIS A 52 -17.94 -10.81 24.08
N LEU A 53 -18.33 -12.08 23.96
CA LEU A 53 -19.45 -12.65 24.72
C LEU A 53 -19.11 -12.78 26.21
N LEU A 54 -17.82 -12.95 26.54
CA LEU A 54 -17.32 -12.92 27.92
C LEU A 54 -17.43 -11.53 28.56
N ASP A 55 -17.19 -10.46 27.79
CA ASP A 55 -17.39 -9.08 28.25
C ASP A 55 -18.88 -8.71 28.38
N ARG A 56 -19.77 -9.43 27.67
CA ARG A 56 -21.22 -9.27 27.80
C ARG A 56 -21.75 -10.17 28.92
N THR A 57 -21.26 -9.96 30.13
CA THR A 57 -22.13 -10.22 31.29
C THR A 57 -23.32 -9.29 31.13
N PRO A 58 -24.56 -9.78 30.90
CA PRO A 58 -25.69 -8.87 30.81
C PRO A 58 -25.78 -8.15 32.15
N ALA A 59 -25.78 -6.82 32.14
CA ALA A 59 -26.30 -6.08 33.26
C ALA A 59 -27.77 -6.49 33.41
N SER A 60 -27.97 -7.52 34.22
CA SER A 60 -29.25 -7.96 34.72
C SER A 60 -29.83 -6.81 35.52
N GLY A 61 -30.96 -6.30 35.07
CA GLY A 61 -31.78 -5.29 35.73
C GLY A 61 -32.73 -4.76 34.68
N THR A 62 -34.05 -4.90 34.77
CA THR A 62 -34.97 -5.28 35.85
C THR A 62 -36.28 -5.66 35.17
#